data_AF-A0A2I6QK06-F1
#
_entry.id   AF-A0A2I6QK06-F1
#
_cell.length_a   1.000
_cell.length_b   1.000
_cell.length_c   1.000
_cell.angle_alpha   90.00
_cell.angle_beta   90.00
_cell.angle_gamma   90.00
#
_symmetry.space_group_name_H-M   'P 1'
#
loop_
_entity.id
_entity.type
_entity.pdbx_description
1 polymer ?
#
loop_
_entity_poly.entity_id
_entity_poly.type
_entity_poly.pdbx_seq_one_letter_code
_entity_poly.pdbx_strand_id
1 'polypeptide(L)'
;MLENVTFGRDGQPATLVAKSVDIALSSRQLTEPRHVDTILLENGTLNLTDQTAPLPFKADRLQLRDMAFNSPNSEWKLSAQRVNGGVVPWSPKSR
;
A
#
# COMPACT_ATOMS: atom_id res chain seq x y z
N MET A 1 -9.52 11.09 -1.34
CA MET A 1 -8.11 11.48 -1.13
C MET A 1 -7.83 11.84 0.32
N LEU A 2 -6.77 11.24 0.87
CA LEU A 2 -6.18 11.48 2.18
C LEU A 2 -4.78 12.08 1.98
N GLU A 3 -4.39 13.03 2.84
CA GLU A 3 -3.11 13.72 2.74
C GLU A 3 -2.19 13.40 3.92
N ASN A 4 -0.89 13.36 3.66
CA ASN A 4 0.18 13.11 4.64
C ASN A 4 -0.08 11.86 5.50
N VAL A 5 -0.41 10.76 4.82
CA VAL A 5 -0.77 9.49 5.46
C VAL A 5 0.49 8.80 5.98
N THR A 6 0.44 8.40 7.25
CA THR A 6 1.38 7.46 7.84
C THR A 6 0.61 6.27 8.37
N PHE A 7 1.05 5.05 8.02
CA PHE A 7 0.43 3.82 8.45
C PHE A 7 1.52 2.81 8.86
N GLY A 8 1.29 2.11 9.98
CA GLY A 8 2.21 1.15 10.56
C GLY A 8 1.70 0.61 11.89
N ARG A 9 2.54 -0.16 12.60
CA ARG A 9 2.30 -0.59 13.98
C ARG A 9 3.05 0.32 14.95
N ASP A 10 2.48 0.53 16.12
CA ASP A 10 3.14 1.28 17.20
C ASP A 10 4.48 0.64 17.58
N GLY A 11 5.51 1.48 17.76
CA GLY A 11 6.86 1.04 18.08
C GLY A 11 7.63 0.40 16.92
N GLN A 12 7.09 0.37 15.70
CA GLN A 12 7.77 -0.14 14.50
C GLN A 12 7.92 0.94 13.42
N PRO A 13 8.86 0.78 12.47
CA PRO A 13 8.93 1.64 11.30
C PRO A 13 7.61 1.62 10.51
N ALA A 14 7.21 2.78 9.98
CA ALA A 14 5.98 2.88 9.19
C ALA A 14 6.03 1.99 7.94
N THR A 15 4.97 1.21 7.74
CA THR A 15 4.73 0.44 6.51
C THR A 15 4.55 1.39 5.33
N LEU A 16 3.81 2.48 5.51
CA LEU A 16 3.51 3.44 4.47
C LEU A 16 3.64 4.85 5.02
N VAL A 17 4.37 5.69 4.29
CA VAL A 17 4.35 7.15 4.44
C VAL A 17 4.08 7.72 3.05
N ALA A 18 2.98 8.42 2.84
CA ALA A 18 2.64 8.98 1.54
C ALA A 18 2.10 10.40 1.66
N LYS A 19 2.50 11.27 0.75
CA LYS A 19 1.95 12.63 0.68
C LYS A 19 0.46 12.60 0.32
N SER A 20 0.07 11.70 -0.59
CA SER A 20 -1.32 11.52 -1.00
C SER A 20 -1.64 10.03 -1.10
N VAL A 21 -2.84 9.68 -0.62
CA VAL A 21 -3.45 8.37 -0.82
C VAL A 21 -4.86 8.59 -1.35
N ASP A 22 -5.16 8.03 -2.52
CA ASP A 22 -6.51 8.01 -3.05
C ASP A 22 -7.08 6.58 -3.05
N ILE A 23 -8.34 6.46 -2.63
CA ILE A 23 -9.05 5.19 -2.50
C ILE A 23 -10.33 5.31 -3.30
N ALA A 24 -10.34 4.68 -4.47
CA ALA A 24 -11.51 4.62 -5.32
C ALA A 24 -12.48 3.56 -4.80
N LEU A 25 -13.74 3.95 -4.65
CA LEU A 25 -14.83 3.06 -4.32
C LEU A 25 -15.64 2.70 -5.58
N SER A 26 -16.32 1.56 -5.54
CA SER A 26 -17.27 1.15 -6.58
C SER A 26 -18.56 0.62 -5.94
N SER A 27 -19.46 0.05 -6.75
CA SER A 27 -20.70 -0.52 -6.23
C SER A 27 -20.48 -1.88 -5.54
N ARG A 28 -19.35 -2.55 -5.81
CA ARG A 28 -19.01 -3.87 -5.22
C ARG A 28 -18.86 -3.81 -3.70
N GLN A 29 -18.60 -2.65 -3.12
CA GLN A 29 -18.46 -2.43 -1.68
C GLN A 29 -19.76 -2.76 -0.92
N LEU A 30 -20.92 -2.69 -1.59
CA LEU A 30 -22.20 -3.05 -0.98
C LEU A 30 -22.25 -4.55 -0.62
N THR A 31 -21.56 -5.39 -1.40
CA THR A 31 -21.46 -6.84 -1.16
C THR A 31 -20.11 -7.25 -0.57
N GLU A 32 -19.05 -6.46 -0.80
CA GLU A 32 -17.67 -6.72 -0.37
C GLU A 32 -17.05 -5.47 0.29
N PRO A 33 -17.43 -5.13 1.54
CA PRO A 33 -17.12 -3.83 2.14
C PRO A 33 -15.63 -3.59 2.44
N ARG A 34 -14.78 -4.63 2.40
CA ARG A 34 -13.33 -4.54 2.61
C ARG A 34 -12.50 -4.62 1.33
N HIS A 35 -13.14 -4.55 0.18
CA HIS A 35 -12.47 -4.61 -1.11
C HIS A 35 -12.80 -3.37 -1.92
N VAL A 36 -11.76 -2.55 -2.12
CA VAL A 36 -11.86 -1.29 -2.84
C VAL A 36 -11.51 -1.47 -4.32
N ASP A 37 -11.85 -0.50 -5.16
CA ASP A 37 -11.51 -0.60 -6.59
C ASP A 37 -10.00 -0.36 -6.77
N THR A 38 -9.56 0.85 -6.47
CA THR A 38 -8.16 1.25 -6.66
C THR A 38 -7.62 1.93 -5.40
N ILE A 39 -6.39 1.60 -5.03
CA ILE A 39 -5.58 2.37 -4.08
C ILE A 39 -4.43 3.01 -4.85
N LEU A 40 -4.31 4.33 -4.80
CA LEU A 40 -3.23 5.09 -5.42
C LEU A 40 -2.39 5.73 -4.32
N LEU A 41 -1.09 5.40 -4.31
CA LEU A 41 -0.11 5.94 -3.36
C LEU A 41 0.85 6.87 -4.10
N GLU A 42 1.08 8.07 -3.58
CA GLU A 42 1.81 9.09 -4.30
C GLU A 42 2.84 9.82 -3.43
N ASN A 43 4.04 10.00 -3.99
CA ASN A 43 5.13 10.80 -3.41
C ASN A 43 5.44 10.39 -1.97
N GLY A 44 5.93 9.17 -1.78
CA GLY A 44 6.08 8.57 -0.47
C GLY A 44 6.99 7.35 -0.47
N THR A 45 6.96 6.61 0.63
CA THR A 45 7.70 5.38 0.84
C THR A 45 6.75 4.26 1.26
N LEU A 46 6.86 3.11 0.60
CA LEU A 46 6.23 1.85 0.98
C LEU A 46 7.30 0.86 1.44
N ASN A 47 7.24 0.45 2.70
CA ASN A 47 8.13 -0.52 3.32
C ASN A 47 7.35 -1.82 3.59
N LEU A 48 7.66 -2.89 2.87
CA LEU A 48 7.05 -4.21 3.05
C LEU A 48 8.06 -5.19 3.62
N THR A 49 7.94 -5.49 4.92
CA THR A 49 8.76 -6.48 5.61
C THR A 49 7.85 -7.47 6.35
N ASP A 50 8.39 -8.61 6.78
CA ASP A 50 7.64 -9.57 7.62
C ASP A 50 7.22 -8.96 8.98
N GLN A 51 7.83 -7.84 9.38
CA GLN A 51 7.56 -7.17 10.64
C GLN A 51 6.50 -6.07 10.49
N THR A 52 6.41 -5.41 9.34
CA THR A 52 5.47 -4.30 9.08
C THR A 52 4.01 -4.74 9.10
N ALA A 53 3.11 -3.83 9.49
CA ALA A 53 1.67 -4.09 9.44
C ALA A 53 1.23 -4.36 7.99
N PRO A 54 0.45 -5.43 7.71
CA PRO A 54 -0.12 -5.60 6.38
C PRO A 54 -1.10 -4.46 6.08
N LEU A 55 -1.13 -4.02 4.82
CA LEU A 55 -2.15 -3.07 4.39
C LEU A 55 -3.54 -3.72 4.55
N PRO A 56 -4.52 -3.04 5.19
CA PRO A 56 -5.75 -3.68 5.66
C PRO A 56 -6.81 -3.88 4.58
N PHE A 57 -6.55 -3.41 3.35
CA PHE A 57 -7.53 -3.40 2.26
C PHE A 57 -7.05 -4.25 1.08
N LYS A 58 -7.98 -5.04 0.54
CA LYS A 58 -7.85 -5.62 -0.80
C LYS A 58 -8.28 -4.58 -1.81
N ALA A 59 -7.67 -4.61 -2.99
CA ALA A 59 -8.08 -3.77 -4.10
C ALA A 59 -7.97 -4.54 -5.42
N ASP A 60 -8.82 -4.17 -6.39
CA ASP A 60 -8.62 -4.63 -7.76
C ASP A 60 -7.27 -4.12 -8.29
N ARG A 61 -6.82 -2.97 -7.79
CA ARG A 61 -5.50 -2.42 -8.11
C ARG A 61 -4.86 -1.64 -6.97
N LEU A 62 -3.56 -1.87 -6.76
CA LEU A 62 -2.67 -0.95 -6.06
C LEU A 62 -1.79 -0.24 -7.09
N GLN A 63 -1.78 1.09 -7.12
CA GLN A 63 -0.91 1.90 -7.97
C GLN A 63 0.05 2.72 -7.12
N LEU A 64 1.28 2.83 -7.61
CA LEU A 64 2.36 3.63 -7.04
C LEU A 64 2.71 4.73 -8.05
N ARG A 65 2.79 5.97 -7.58
CA ARG A 65 3.30 7.11 -8.34
C ARG A 65 4.41 7.81 -7.58
N ASP A 66 5.60 7.84 -8.16
CA ASP A 66 6.79 8.43 -7.57
C ASP A 66 7.06 7.97 -6.12
N MET A 67 6.89 6.67 -5.89
CA MET A 67 7.12 6.05 -4.58
C MET A 67 8.56 5.54 -4.45
N ALA A 68 9.10 5.56 -3.24
CA ALA A 68 10.17 4.67 -2.85
C ALA A 68 9.55 3.35 -2.35
N PHE A 69 10.11 2.23 -2.79
CA PHE A 69 9.68 0.90 -2.36
C PHE A 69 10.86 0.20 -1.71
N ASN A 70 10.68 -0.33 -0.51
CA ASN A 70 11.70 -1.12 0.18
C ASN A 70 11.08 -2.38 0.77
N SER A 71 11.76 -3.51 0.62
CA SER A 71 11.39 -4.76 1.28
C SER A 71 12.57 -5.41 2.03
N PRO A 72 13.21 -4.66 2.95
CA PRO A 72 14.33 -5.20 3.72
C PRO A 72 13.85 -6.35 4.60
N ASN A 73 14.64 -7.42 4.67
CA ASN A 73 14.32 -8.61 5.48
C ASN A 73 13.05 -9.37 5.05
N SER A 74 12.67 -9.26 3.77
CA SER A 74 11.77 -10.24 3.14
C SER A 74 12.59 -11.23 2.29
N GLU A 75 11.96 -12.33 1.87
CA GLU A 75 12.53 -13.28 0.89
C GLU A 75 13.00 -12.57 -0.39
N TRP A 76 12.37 -11.44 -0.74
CA TRP A 76 12.70 -10.61 -1.90
C TRP A 76 13.28 -9.27 -1.46
N LYS A 77 14.60 -9.20 -1.29
CA LYS A 77 15.30 -7.96 -0.91
C LYS A 77 15.32 -6.98 -2.09
N LEU A 78 14.36 -6.07 -2.14
CA LEU A 78 14.24 -5.07 -3.19
C LEU A 78 14.21 -3.66 -2.58
N SER A 79 14.97 -2.75 -3.17
CA SER A 79 14.82 -1.31 -2.96
C SER A 79 14.74 -0.62 -4.32
N ALA A 80 13.77 0.26 -4.46
CA ALA A 80 13.56 1.04 -5.67
C ALA A 80 13.11 2.46 -5.30
N GLN A 81 13.42 3.42 -6.18
CA GLN A 81 13.07 4.83 -6.01
C GLN A 81 12.37 5.34 -7.27
N ARG A 82 11.48 6.33 -7.11
CA ARG A 82 10.63 6.87 -8.19
C ARG A 82 9.86 5.76 -8.94
N VAL A 83 9.34 4.82 -8.16
CA VAL A 83 8.55 3.70 -8.66
C VAL A 83 7.21 4.24 -9.15
N ASN A 84 6.95 3.95 -10.42
CA ASN A 84 5.69 4.23 -11.09
C ASN A 84 5.18 2.89 -11.65
N GLY A 85 4.03 2.41 -11.19
CA GLY A 85 3.53 1.09 -11.56
C GLY A 85 2.38 0.63 -10.69
N GLY A 86 2.03 -0.66 -10.76
CA GLY A 86 0.96 -1.19 -9.91
C GLY A 86 0.89 -2.71 -9.88
N VAL A 87 0.12 -3.21 -8.92
CA VAL A 87 -0.18 -4.63 -8.72
C VAL A 87 -1.66 -4.85 -8.98
N VAL A 88 -1.97 -5.86 -9.81
CA VAL A 88 -3.34 -6.26 -10.18
C VAL A 88 -3.43 -7.79 -10.13
N PRO A 89 -4.27 -8.39 -9.27
CA PRO A 89 -5.01 -7.75 -8.18
C PRO A 89 -4.11 -7.51 -6.96
N TRP A 90 -4.42 -6.48 -6.16
CA TRP A 90 -3.78 -6.27 -4.87
C TRP A 90 -4.54 -7.03 -3.77
N SER A 91 -3.96 -8.16 -3.36
CA SER A 91 -4.53 -9.02 -2.31
C SER A 91 -3.46 -9.37 -1.28
N PRO A 92 -3.19 -8.49 -0.30
CA PRO A 92 -2.22 -8.77 0.73
C PRO A 92 -2.71 -9.96 1.57
N LYS A 93 -1.81 -10.90 1.85
CA LYS A 93 -2.10 -11.99 2.78
C LYS A 93 -1.85 -11.49 4.20
N SER A 94 -2.87 -11.51 5.05
CA SER A 94 -2.67 -11.48 6.50
C SER A 94 -2.01 -12.80 6.88
N ARG A 95 -0.72 -12.78 7.22
CA ARG A 95 -0.08 -13.87 7.96
C ARG A 95 -0.42 -13.73 9.44
#